data_AF-A0A4S8MLY4-F1
#
_entry.id   AF-A0A4S8MLY4-F1
#
_cell.length_a   1.000
_cell.length_b   1.000
_cell.length_c   1.000
_cell.angle_alpha   90.00
_cell.angle_beta   90.00
_cell.angle_gamma   90.00
#
_symmetry.space_group_name_H-M   'P 1'
#
loop_
_entity.id
_entity.type
_entity.pdbx_description
1 polymer ?
#
loop_
_entity_poly.entity_id
_entity_poly.type
_entity_poly.pdbx_seq_one_letter_code
_entity_poly.pdbx_strand_id
1 'polypeptide(L)'
;MLWIYRMNRMNRRIDMAKDAYRSTNKKDEYPQMTKWLERKEKIAKHESYLSWIHSGEHPPLRIHWIPPGLNTIRTLKLTKHPSVHAVKIPEVIHRYGATFFRAALCRFLVQLKNPHFSGRRLEDAVDSLFLGISHVSTYHRVKFLQYDNLTDVFSTADSIHVQPSRKDKHGKDINGRFDTALVRINDSEGPMQVTRDTRVAQVRLVFTVPEKSADYLFEGIPVKDRPRHLAYVEWFSPFGTQPDENCGLYKVSRCNVEGGRLASVVDVRRLVRSIHLFPRFGRIADRDWTSSTVLDQCTTTYSFGLYKFYYMKSNIAGIVLDLTGVVYKSTGRSRVSAGTS
;
A
#
# COMPACT_ATOMS: atom_id res chain seq x y z
N MET A 1 -23.21 -11.54 -27.55
CA MET A 1 -22.67 -10.15 -27.52
C MET A 1 -22.20 -9.87 -26.10
N LEU A 2 -21.01 -10.24 -25.61
CA LEU A 2 -19.68 -10.17 -26.21
C LEU A 2 -19.49 -8.85 -26.94
N TRP A 3 -18.85 -7.93 -26.22
CA TRP A 3 -18.18 -6.67 -26.58
C TRP A 3 -18.61 -5.54 -25.63
N ILE A 4 -17.61 -5.00 -24.92
CA ILE A 4 -17.63 -3.84 -24.00
C ILE A 4 -17.93 -4.17 -22.52
N TYR A 5 -17.03 -4.92 -21.88
CA TYR A 5 -16.78 -4.77 -20.43
C TYR A 5 -15.27 -4.60 -20.22
N ARG A 6 -14.79 -3.38 -20.46
CA ARG A 6 -13.39 -2.99 -20.30
C ARG A 6 -13.31 -1.85 -19.28
N MET A 7 -12.45 -2.04 -18.27
CA MET A 7 -11.84 -1.05 -17.36
C MET A 7 -12.54 -0.58 -16.06
N ASN A 8 -11.84 -0.87 -14.94
CA ASN A 8 -11.72 -0.20 -13.63
C ASN A 8 -12.94 0.54 -13.04
N ARG A 9 -13.35 0.26 -11.79
CA ARG A 9 -14.52 0.89 -11.15
C ARG A 9 -14.48 2.43 -11.00
N MET A 10 -13.30 3.06 -11.07
CA MET A 10 -13.18 4.52 -11.20
C MET A 10 -13.60 5.00 -12.60
N ASN A 11 -13.22 4.26 -13.65
CA ASN A 11 -13.83 4.37 -14.97
C ASN A 11 -15.30 3.92 -14.94
N ARG A 12 -15.70 2.89 -14.20
CA ARG A 12 -17.12 2.48 -14.11
C ARG A 12 -18.02 3.55 -13.47
N ARG A 13 -17.55 4.35 -12.50
CA ARG A 13 -18.32 5.52 -12.01
C ARG A 13 -18.45 6.60 -13.07
N ILE A 14 -17.36 6.86 -13.81
CA ILE A 14 -17.33 7.81 -14.93
C ILE A 14 -18.20 7.31 -16.10
N ASP A 15 -18.17 6.02 -16.39
CA ASP A 15 -18.88 5.38 -17.49
C ASP A 15 -20.35 5.16 -17.14
N MET A 16 -20.68 4.80 -15.89
CA MET A 16 -22.06 4.82 -15.39
C MET A 16 -22.63 6.24 -15.37
N ALA A 17 -21.83 7.26 -15.01
CA ALA A 17 -22.26 8.64 -15.11
C ALA A 17 -22.46 9.07 -16.57
N LYS A 18 -21.56 8.68 -17.48
CA LYS A 18 -21.70 8.92 -18.94
C LYS A 18 -22.92 8.21 -19.51
N ASP A 19 -23.18 6.97 -19.12
CA ASP A 19 -24.30 6.17 -19.62
C ASP A 19 -25.63 6.65 -19.01
N ALA A 20 -25.63 7.07 -17.74
CA ALA A 20 -26.76 7.75 -17.12
C ALA A 20 -27.07 9.04 -17.87
N TYR A 21 -26.05 9.88 -18.12
CA TYR A 21 -26.17 11.13 -18.87
C TYR A 21 -26.71 10.92 -20.29
N ARG A 22 -26.16 9.94 -21.02
CA ARG A 22 -26.63 9.54 -22.38
C ARG A 22 -28.08 9.05 -22.38
N SER A 23 -28.55 8.53 -21.25
CA SER A 23 -29.91 8.02 -21.09
C SER A 23 -30.91 9.10 -20.64
N THR A 24 -30.47 10.35 -20.46
CA THR A 24 -31.34 11.48 -20.13
C THR A 24 -31.73 12.28 -21.38
N ASN A 25 -32.75 13.12 -21.24
CA ASN A 25 -33.10 14.10 -22.27
C ASN A 25 -32.23 15.38 -22.22
N LYS A 26 -31.17 15.41 -21.38
CA LYS A 26 -30.24 16.53 -21.17
C LYS A 26 -30.88 17.85 -20.69
N LYS A 27 -32.07 17.77 -20.08
CA LYS A 27 -32.76 18.90 -19.45
C LYS A 27 -33.04 18.54 -18.00
N ASP A 28 -32.47 19.28 -17.05
CA ASP A 28 -32.52 18.92 -15.63
C ASP A 28 -32.07 17.46 -15.40
N GLU A 29 -30.79 17.26 -15.70
CA GLU A 29 -30.16 15.96 -15.89
C GLU A 29 -29.82 15.25 -14.57
N TYR A 30 -29.56 15.98 -13.48
CA TYR A 30 -29.22 15.38 -12.19
C TYR A 30 -30.34 14.48 -11.61
N PRO A 31 -31.62 14.91 -11.55
CA PRO A 31 -32.70 14.04 -11.11
C PRO A 31 -32.89 12.80 -12.01
N GLN A 32 -32.71 12.97 -13.31
CA GLN A 32 -32.87 11.88 -14.29
C GLN A 32 -31.74 10.85 -14.19
N MET A 33 -30.50 11.32 -14.05
CA MET A 33 -29.33 10.47 -13.82
C MET A 33 -29.47 9.71 -12.50
N THR A 34 -29.95 10.37 -11.44
CA THR A 34 -30.21 9.74 -10.14
C THR A 34 -31.26 8.63 -10.27
N LYS A 35 -32.39 8.94 -10.91
CA LYS A 35 -33.47 7.97 -11.15
C LYS A 35 -33.03 6.80 -12.02
N TRP A 36 -32.17 7.04 -13.02
CA TRP A 36 -31.57 5.99 -13.84
C TRP A 36 -30.66 5.07 -13.02
N LEU A 37 -29.81 5.64 -12.16
CA LEU A 37 -28.94 4.88 -11.27
C LEU A 37 -29.73 4.04 -10.26
N GLU A 38 -30.78 4.60 -9.66
CA GLU A 38 -31.68 3.87 -8.76
C GLU A 38 -32.35 2.67 -9.45
N ARG A 39 -32.82 2.85 -10.68
CA ARG A 39 -33.41 1.76 -11.48
C ARG A 39 -32.38 0.67 -11.77
N LYS A 40 -31.16 1.05 -12.16
CA LYS A 40 -30.08 0.09 -12.39
C LYS A 40 -29.70 -0.67 -11.11
N GLU A 41 -29.68 0.00 -9.96
CA GLU A 41 -29.43 -0.66 -8.68
C GLU A 41 -30.57 -1.64 -8.32
N LYS A 42 -31.82 -1.27 -8.55
CA LYS A 42 -32.98 -2.16 -8.33
C LYS A 42 -32.94 -3.39 -9.23
N ILE A 43 -32.59 -3.24 -10.51
CA ILE A 43 -32.44 -4.37 -11.45
C ILE A 43 -31.31 -5.30 -10.97
N ALA A 44 -30.14 -4.76 -10.64
CA ALA A 44 -29.02 -5.58 -10.15
C ALA A 44 -29.35 -6.33 -8.84
N LYS A 45 -30.09 -5.68 -7.93
CA LYS A 45 -30.61 -6.33 -6.71
C LYS A 45 -31.56 -7.47 -7.05
N HIS A 46 -32.44 -7.28 -8.03
CA HIS A 46 -33.40 -8.29 -8.45
C HIS A 46 -32.71 -9.47 -9.15
N GLU A 47 -31.74 -9.23 -10.03
CA GLU A 47 -30.92 -10.27 -10.64
C GLU A 47 -30.18 -11.11 -9.59
N SER A 48 -29.61 -10.43 -8.57
CA SER A 48 -28.94 -11.11 -7.44
C SER A 48 -29.92 -11.95 -6.62
N TYR A 49 -31.15 -11.46 -6.43
CA TYR A 49 -32.23 -12.20 -5.75
C TYR A 49 -32.67 -13.44 -6.54
N LEU A 50 -32.83 -13.32 -7.87
CA LEU A 50 -33.14 -14.44 -8.73
C LEU A 50 -32.02 -15.48 -8.74
N SER A 51 -30.77 -15.05 -8.78
CA SER A 51 -29.60 -15.95 -8.68
C SER A 51 -29.61 -16.73 -7.37
N TRP A 52 -29.91 -16.07 -6.24
CA TRP A 52 -30.02 -16.71 -4.93
C TRP A 52 -31.09 -17.80 -4.89
N ILE A 53 -32.29 -17.52 -5.42
CA ILE A 53 -33.37 -18.51 -5.46
C ILE A 53 -32.95 -19.75 -6.26
N HIS A 54 -32.23 -19.56 -7.36
CA HIS A 54 -31.84 -20.67 -8.24
C HIS A 54 -30.64 -21.48 -7.72
N SER A 55 -29.67 -20.84 -7.06
CA SER A 55 -28.46 -21.52 -6.57
C SER A 55 -28.56 -22.02 -5.13
N GLY A 56 -29.53 -21.52 -4.34
CA GLY A 56 -29.63 -21.79 -2.89
C GLY A 56 -28.55 -21.11 -2.04
N GLU A 57 -27.54 -20.51 -2.68
CA GLU A 57 -26.48 -19.76 -2.02
C GLU A 57 -26.89 -18.30 -1.86
N HIS A 58 -26.92 -17.81 -0.62
CA HIS A 58 -27.21 -16.40 -0.35
C HIS A 58 -26.33 -15.50 -1.23
N PRO A 59 -26.90 -14.45 -1.87
CA PRO A 59 -26.06 -13.48 -2.54
C PRO A 59 -25.12 -12.94 -1.46
N PRO A 60 -23.81 -12.83 -1.72
CA PRO A 60 -22.86 -12.50 -0.68
C PRO A 60 -23.37 -11.25 0.03
N LEU A 61 -23.76 -11.40 1.32
CA LEU A 61 -24.22 -10.32 2.18
C LEU A 61 -23.25 -9.18 1.91
N ARG A 62 -23.76 -8.04 1.40
CA ARG A 62 -22.92 -6.92 0.90
C ARG A 62 -21.70 -6.88 1.77
N ILE A 63 -20.59 -7.41 1.28
CA ILE A 63 -19.36 -7.48 2.07
C ILE A 63 -19.13 -6.03 2.38
N HIS A 64 -19.35 -5.71 3.65
CA HIS A 64 -19.27 -4.40 4.30
C HIS A 64 -18.36 -3.56 3.44
N TRP A 65 -18.90 -2.57 2.70
CA TRP A 65 -18.12 -1.86 1.69
C TRP A 65 -16.80 -1.46 2.33
N ILE A 66 -15.72 -2.14 1.92
CA ILE A 66 -14.39 -1.88 2.42
C ILE A 66 -13.86 -0.81 1.48
N PRO A 67 -13.72 0.45 1.92
CA PRO A 67 -13.13 1.50 1.11
C PRO A 67 -11.87 1.00 0.41
N PRO A 68 -11.66 1.39 -0.86
CA PRO A 68 -10.39 1.17 -1.54
C PRO A 68 -9.25 1.64 -0.63
N GLY A 69 -8.44 0.70 -0.13
CA GLY A 69 -7.41 0.99 0.89
C GLY A 69 -7.51 0.20 2.19
N LEU A 70 -8.73 -0.23 2.58
CA LEU A 70 -8.96 -0.99 3.81
C LEU A 70 -8.96 -2.51 3.59
N ASN A 71 -8.99 -2.98 2.34
CA ASN A 71 -8.79 -4.40 2.05
C ASN A 71 -7.31 -4.75 2.26
N THR A 72 -7.07 -5.63 3.23
CA THR A 72 -5.73 -6.10 3.64
C THR A 72 -5.24 -7.25 2.78
N ILE A 73 -6.14 -7.98 2.11
CA ILE A 73 -5.77 -9.09 1.23
C ILE A 73 -5.43 -8.52 -0.14
N ARG A 74 -4.13 -8.48 -0.42
CA ARG A 74 -3.58 -7.97 -1.68
C ARG A 74 -2.59 -8.96 -2.24
N THR A 75 -2.72 -9.26 -3.53
CA THR A 75 -1.78 -10.13 -4.23
C THR A 75 -0.68 -9.29 -4.83
N LEU A 76 0.55 -9.50 -4.37
CA LEU A 76 1.75 -8.88 -4.94
C LEU A 76 1.94 -9.35 -6.39
N LYS A 77 2.12 -8.41 -7.32
CA LYS A 77 2.44 -8.68 -8.72
C LYS A 77 3.57 -7.76 -9.21
N LEU A 78 4.62 -8.38 -9.72
CA LEU A 78 5.71 -7.71 -10.44
C LEU A 78 5.58 -7.97 -11.94
N THR A 79 6.28 -7.16 -12.75
CA THR A 79 6.42 -7.42 -14.18
C THR A 79 7.23 -8.69 -14.40
N LYS A 80 6.92 -9.45 -15.46
CA LYS A 80 7.69 -10.66 -15.82
C LYS A 80 9.16 -10.33 -16.10
N HIS A 81 9.39 -9.21 -16.77
CA HIS A 81 10.72 -8.74 -17.14
C HIS A 81 11.11 -7.53 -16.28
N PRO A 82 12.41 -7.39 -15.95
CA PRO A 82 12.91 -6.20 -15.28
C PRO A 82 12.73 -4.96 -16.15
N SER A 83 12.63 -3.81 -15.51
CA SER A 83 12.62 -2.52 -16.20
C SER A 83 13.98 -2.19 -16.82
N VAL A 84 15.07 -2.61 -16.15
CA VAL A 84 16.44 -2.55 -16.69
C VAL A 84 17.16 -3.85 -16.32
N HIS A 85 17.66 -4.57 -17.32
CA HIS A 85 18.22 -5.92 -17.15
C HIS A 85 19.57 -5.96 -16.44
N ALA A 86 20.46 -5.00 -16.66
CA ALA A 86 21.80 -5.03 -16.10
C ALA A 86 22.22 -3.64 -15.63
N VAL A 87 21.92 -3.33 -14.36
CA VAL A 87 22.40 -2.12 -13.69
C VAL A 87 23.65 -2.48 -12.90
N LYS A 88 24.78 -1.83 -13.21
CA LYS A 88 26.06 -2.07 -12.52
C LYS A 88 25.97 -1.59 -11.07
N ILE A 89 26.69 -2.23 -10.15
CA ILE A 89 26.65 -1.83 -8.72
C ILE A 89 27.01 -0.35 -8.48
N PRO A 90 28.01 0.26 -9.15
CA PRO A 90 28.28 1.69 -9.01
C PRO A 90 27.09 2.57 -9.45
N GLU A 91 26.37 2.13 -10.49
CA GLU A 91 25.19 2.82 -10.99
C GLU A 91 23.99 2.70 -10.04
N VAL A 92 23.86 1.56 -9.34
CA VAL A 92 22.89 1.38 -8.25
C VAL A 92 23.10 2.43 -7.14
N ILE A 93 24.35 2.65 -6.75
CA ILE A 93 24.69 3.64 -5.72
C ILE A 93 24.35 5.06 -6.22
N HIS A 94 24.81 5.42 -7.41
CA HIS A 94 24.69 6.80 -7.91
C HIS A 94 23.26 7.18 -8.34
N ARG A 95 22.56 6.30 -9.07
CA ARG A 95 21.23 6.63 -9.63
C ARG A 95 20.07 6.34 -8.69
N TYR A 96 20.18 5.29 -7.89
CA TYR A 96 19.11 4.87 -6.98
C TYR A 96 19.33 5.35 -5.54
N GLY A 97 20.51 5.87 -5.22
CA GLY A 97 20.86 6.33 -3.88
C GLY A 97 21.11 5.19 -2.88
N ALA A 98 21.34 3.97 -3.37
CA ALA A 98 21.56 2.80 -2.52
C ALA A 98 23.03 2.68 -2.09
N THR A 99 23.47 3.61 -1.25
CA THR A 99 24.88 3.75 -0.81
C THR A 99 25.42 2.47 -0.16
N PHE A 100 24.63 1.88 0.75
CA PHE A 100 25.01 0.67 1.50
C PHE A 100 24.52 -0.63 0.85
N PHE A 101 24.35 -0.65 -0.48
CA PHE A 101 23.78 -1.79 -1.18
C PHE A 101 24.50 -3.12 -0.90
N ARG A 102 25.83 -3.13 -0.99
CA ARG A 102 26.64 -4.35 -0.79
C ARG A 102 26.49 -4.88 0.64
N ALA A 103 26.75 -4.04 1.64
CA ALA A 103 26.65 -4.41 3.04
C ALA A 103 25.23 -4.90 3.40
N ALA A 104 24.20 -4.20 2.93
CA ALA A 104 22.81 -4.57 3.18
C ALA A 104 22.43 -5.92 2.54
N LEU A 105 22.94 -6.21 1.34
CA LEU A 105 22.72 -7.50 0.68
C LEU A 105 23.47 -8.63 1.40
N CYS A 106 24.74 -8.43 1.76
CA CYS A 106 25.48 -9.42 2.55
C CYS A 106 24.77 -9.74 3.86
N ARG A 107 24.35 -8.70 4.61
CA ARG A 107 23.63 -8.86 5.87
C ARG A 107 22.36 -9.67 5.69
N PHE A 108 21.56 -9.37 4.66
CA PHE A 108 20.35 -10.11 4.35
C PHE A 108 20.64 -11.59 4.06
N LEU A 109 21.67 -11.88 3.25
CA LEU A 109 22.04 -13.25 2.91
C LEU A 109 22.53 -14.05 4.11
N VAL A 110 23.37 -13.45 4.96
CA VAL A 110 23.87 -14.10 6.18
C VAL A 110 22.71 -14.37 7.15
N GLN A 111 21.81 -13.40 7.34
CA GLN A 111 20.62 -13.57 8.18
C GLN A 111 19.66 -14.63 7.62
N LEU A 112 19.55 -14.74 6.30
CA LEU A 112 18.70 -15.74 5.65
C LEU A 112 19.25 -17.17 5.84
N LYS A 113 20.58 -17.34 5.81
CA LYS A 113 21.24 -18.62 6.09
C LYS A 113 21.26 -18.95 7.58
N ASN A 114 21.47 -17.95 8.43
CA ASN A 114 21.63 -18.10 9.87
C ASN A 114 20.73 -17.09 10.63
N PRO A 115 19.44 -17.44 10.87
CA PRO A 115 18.50 -16.53 11.53
C PRO A 115 18.87 -16.14 12.97
N HIS A 116 19.69 -16.97 13.64
CA HIS A 116 20.10 -16.74 15.03
C HIS A 116 21.31 -15.80 15.18
N PHE A 117 21.99 -15.44 14.10
CA PHE A 117 23.16 -14.57 14.18
C PHE A 117 22.75 -13.12 14.44
N SER A 118 23.36 -12.53 15.46
CA SER A 118 23.13 -11.15 15.87
C SER A 118 24.42 -10.52 16.39
N GLY A 119 24.49 -9.19 16.38
CA GLY A 119 25.64 -8.41 16.86
C GLY A 119 26.92 -8.71 16.09
N ARG A 120 28.03 -8.84 16.80
CA ARG A 120 29.38 -8.96 16.21
C ARG A 120 29.56 -10.19 15.33
N ARG A 121 28.99 -11.33 15.71
CA ARG A 121 29.03 -12.57 14.92
C ARG A 121 28.42 -12.39 13.52
N LEU A 122 27.41 -11.53 13.42
CA LEU A 122 26.79 -11.22 12.14
C LEU A 122 27.71 -10.34 11.29
N GLU A 123 28.34 -9.33 11.86
CA GLU A 123 29.29 -8.46 11.13
C GLU A 123 30.50 -9.25 10.61
N ASP A 124 31.10 -10.10 11.45
CA ASP A 124 32.24 -10.94 11.05
C ASP A 124 31.87 -11.89 9.87
N ALA A 125 30.66 -12.44 9.89
CA ALA A 125 30.12 -13.27 8.81
C ALA A 125 29.75 -12.47 7.55
N VAL A 126 29.38 -11.19 7.70
CA VAL A 126 29.09 -10.29 6.58
C VAL A 126 30.39 -9.90 5.86
N ASP A 127 31.45 -9.60 6.60
CA ASP A 127 32.74 -9.17 6.04
C ASP A 127 33.46 -10.31 5.31
N SER A 128 33.24 -11.56 5.74
CA SER A 128 33.77 -12.75 5.07
C SER A 128 33.00 -13.15 3.81
N LEU A 129 31.80 -12.60 3.58
CA LEU A 129 30.97 -12.97 2.42
C LEU A 129 31.37 -12.22 1.15
N PHE A 130 31.94 -12.94 0.18
CA PHE A 130 32.16 -12.40 -1.15
C PHE A 130 30.91 -12.47 -2.01
N LEU A 131 30.32 -11.31 -2.35
CA LEU A 131 29.08 -11.24 -3.14
C LEU A 131 29.24 -11.70 -4.59
N GLY A 132 30.39 -11.53 -5.23
CA GLY A 132 30.62 -11.91 -6.63
C GLY A 132 29.72 -11.25 -7.70
N ILE A 133 28.83 -10.32 -7.34
CA ILE A 133 27.89 -9.68 -8.27
C ILE A 133 28.47 -8.39 -8.85
N SER A 134 28.44 -8.27 -10.18
CA SER A 134 28.80 -7.06 -10.93
C SER A 134 27.60 -6.17 -11.30
N HIS A 135 26.41 -6.77 -11.44
CA HIS A 135 25.19 -6.10 -11.87
C HIS A 135 23.93 -6.79 -11.33
N VAL A 136 22.82 -6.06 -11.30
CA VAL A 136 21.50 -6.57 -10.91
C VAL A 136 20.44 -6.17 -11.92
N SER A 137 19.41 -7.01 -12.06
CA SER A 137 18.21 -6.71 -12.84
C SER A 137 17.24 -5.92 -11.98
N THR A 138 16.77 -4.76 -12.43
CA THR A 138 16.00 -3.82 -11.61
C THR A 138 14.56 -3.68 -12.09
N TYR A 139 13.65 -3.46 -11.15
CA TYR A 139 12.21 -3.31 -11.36
C TYR A 139 11.77 -1.96 -10.82
N HIS A 140 11.06 -1.20 -11.63
CA HIS A 140 10.66 0.17 -11.25
C HIS A 140 9.27 0.28 -10.66
N ARG A 141 8.52 -0.83 -10.61
CA ARG A 141 7.13 -0.85 -10.17
C ARG A 141 6.79 -2.14 -9.46
N VAL A 142 6.24 -2.02 -8.27
CA VAL A 142 5.55 -3.11 -7.55
C VAL A 142 4.05 -2.84 -7.62
N LYS A 143 3.23 -3.81 -8.01
CA LYS A 143 1.76 -3.67 -8.01
C LYS A 143 1.16 -4.60 -6.98
N PHE A 144 0.10 -4.12 -6.34
CA PHE A 144 -0.76 -4.91 -5.48
C PHE A 144 -2.13 -5.03 -6.14
N LEU A 145 -2.52 -6.27 -6.42
CA LEU A 145 -3.81 -6.57 -6.99
C LEU A 145 -4.83 -6.85 -5.90
N GLN A 146 -6.06 -6.41 -6.14
CA GLN A 146 -7.23 -6.78 -5.36
C GLN A 146 -8.15 -7.59 -6.25
N TYR A 147 -8.56 -8.74 -5.72
CA TYR A 147 -9.64 -9.53 -6.28
C TYR A 147 -10.97 -8.94 -5.79
N ASP A 148 -11.88 -8.65 -6.72
CA ASP A 148 -13.24 -8.19 -6.41
C ASP A 148 -14.21 -9.36 -6.60
N ASN A 149 -14.62 -9.98 -5.50
CA ASN A 149 -15.52 -11.14 -5.46
C ASN A 149 -16.85 -10.89 -6.20
N LEU A 150 -17.29 -9.64 -6.33
CA LEU A 150 -18.55 -9.33 -7.02
C LEU A 150 -18.41 -9.30 -8.55
N THR A 151 -17.19 -9.13 -9.05
CA THR A 151 -16.93 -9.03 -10.49
C THR A 151 -16.04 -10.13 -11.03
N ASP A 152 -15.42 -10.92 -10.15
CA ASP A 152 -14.43 -11.94 -10.49
C ASP A 152 -13.25 -11.37 -11.30
N VAL A 153 -12.89 -10.10 -11.03
CA VAL A 153 -11.81 -9.39 -11.74
C VAL A 153 -10.73 -8.94 -10.76
N PHE A 154 -9.47 -9.12 -11.17
CA PHE A 154 -8.32 -8.52 -10.52
C PHE A 154 -8.12 -7.08 -10.98
N SER A 155 -8.17 -6.15 -10.03
CA SER A 155 -7.85 -4.73 -10.26
C SER A 155 -6.57 -4.35 -9.53
N THR A 156 -5.84 -3.34 -10.03
CA THR A 156 -4.68 -2.81 -9.30
C THR A 156 -5.19 -1.91 -8.17
N ALA A 157 -5.03 -2.36 -6.92
CA ALA A 157 -5.43 -1.60 -5.75
C ALA A 157 -4.37 -0.57 -5.34
N ASP A 158 -3.10 -0.90 -5.53
CA ASP A 158 -1.99 -0.06 -5.08
C ASP A 158 -0.72 -0.34 -5.90
N SER A 159 0.20 0.61 -5.95
CA SER A 159 1.50 0.44 -6.60
C SER A 159 2.59 1.28 -5.96
N ILE A 160 3.77 0.69 -5.80
CA ILE A 160 4.98 1.36 -5.33
C ILE A 160 5.87 1.65 -6.55
N HIS A 161 6.29 2.90 -6.69
CA HIS A 161 7.20 3.36 -7.75
C HIS A 161 8.63 3.47 -7.22
N VAL A 162 9.58 2.97 -8.01
CA VAL A 162 11.01 2.91 -7.68
C VAL A 162 11.80 3.30 -8.92
N GLN A 163 11.70 4.56 -9.32
CA GLN A 163 12.26 5.10 -10.55
C GLN A 163 13.36 6.10 -10.24
N PRO A 164 14.59 5.92 -10.73
CA PRO A 164 15.62 6.93 -10.62
C PRO A 164 15.29 8.12 -11.53
N SER A 165 16.01 9.23 -11.35
CA SER A 165 15.89 10.36 -12.27
C SER A 165 16.24 9.95 -13.70
N ARG A 166 15.56 10.56 -14.66
CA ARG A 166 15.76 10.30 -16.08
C ARG A 166 15.53 11.56 -16.89
N LYS A 167 16.11 11.61 -18.09
CA LYS A 167 15.80 12.66 -19.06
C LYS A 167 14.60 12.24 -19.92
N ASP A 168 13.70 13.18 -20.15
CA ASP A 168 12.63 13.00 -21.12
C ASP A 168 13.16 13.07 -22.56
N LYS A 169 12.31 12.75 -23.55
CA LYS A 169 12.60 12.90 -24.98
C LYS A 169 13.06 14.30 -25.37
N HIS A 170 12.64 15.31 -24.61
CA HIS A 170 13.00 16.72 -24.81
C HIS A 170 14.23 17.16 -23.99
N GLY A 171 14.98 16.22 -23.39
CA GLY A 171 16.18 16.51 -22.60
C GLY A 171 15.92 17.08 -21.20
N LYS A 172 14.65 17.29 -20.82
CA LYS A 172 14.27 17.76 -19.49
C LYS A 172 14.50 16.69 -18.43
N ASP A 173 15.14 17.06 -17.32
CA ASP A 173 15.31 16.17 -16.18
C ASP A 173 13.97 15.94 -15.46
N ILE A 174 13.59 14.66 -15.38
CA ILE A 174 12.48 14.15 -14.59
C ILE A 174 13.07 13.61 -13.30
N ASN A 175 12.64 14.18 -12.17
CA ASN A 175 13.10 13.75 -10.86
C ASN A 175 12.74 12.29 -10.59
N GLY A 176 13.63 11.61 -9.88
CA GLY A 176 13.39 10.24 -9.42
C GLY A 176 12.19 10.17 -8.48
N ARG A 177 11.46 9.05 -8.55
CA ARG A 177 10.31 8.75 -7.70
C ARG A 177 10.56 7.48 -6.91
N PHE A 178 10.70 7.63 -5.60
CA PHE A 178 10.90 6.54 -4.65
C PHE A 178 9.81 6.57 -3.60
N ASP A 179 8.79 5.73 -3.81
CA ASP A 179 7.63 5.66 -2.94
C ASP A 179 7.98 4.96 -1.60
N THR A 180 7.24 5.32 -0.56
CA THR A 180 7.33 4.70 0.77
C THR A 180 6.36 3.53 0.89
N ALA A 181 6.78 2.51 1.65
CA ALA A 181 6.03 1.27 1.84
C ALA A 181 6.01 0.87 3.32
N LEU A 182 4.96 0.15 3.70
CA LEU A 182 4.91 -0.61 4.94
C LEU A 182 5.59 -1.96 4.71
N VAL A 183 6.61 -2.24 5.50
CA VAL A 183 7.36 -3.49 5.45
C VAL A 183 7.10 -4.27 6.73
N ARG A 184 6.75 -5.55 6.60
CA ARG A 184 6.61 -6.47 7.72
C ARG A 184 7.98 -6.81 8.30
N ILE A 185 8.15 -6.63 9.60
CA ILE A 185 9.36 -6.99 10.35
C ILE A 185 9.13 -8.27 11.16
N ASN A 186 8.01 -8.34 11.86
CA ASN A 186 7.68 -9.47 12.72
C ASN A 186 6.66 -10.37 12.03
N ASP A 187 6.92 -11.67 12.07
CA ASP A 187 5.99 -12.69 11.63
C ASP A 187 5.17 -13.13 12.84
N SER A 188 4.16 -12.32 13.19
CA SER A 188 3.23 -12.60 14.29
C SER A 188 2.19 -13.66 13.88
N GLU A 189 1.93 -14.65 14.73
CA GLU A 189 0.95 -15.72 14.47
C GLU A 189 -0.52 -15.24 14.51
N GLY A 190 -0.76 -13.98 14.90
CA GLY A 190 -2.09 -13.36 14.98
C GLY A 190 -2.41 -12.34 13.87
N PRO A 191 -3.56 -11.64 13.96
CA PRO A 191 -3.89 -10.56 13.04
C PRO A 191 -2.83 -9.46 13.15
N MET A 192 -2.17 -9.19 12.03
CA MET A 192 -1.04 -8.26 11.92
C MET A 192 -1.35 -6.89 12.55
N GLN A 193 -0.66 -6.55 13.63
CA GLN A 193 -0.71 -5.22 14.24
C GLN A 193 0.21 -4.29 13.48
N VAL A 194 -0.37 -3.41 12.66
CA VAL A 194 0.39 -2.50 11.77
C VAL A 194 1.49 -1.74 12.52
N THR A 195 1.24 -1.27 13.75
CA THR A 195 2.20 -0.46 14.50
C THR A 195 3.37 -1.26 15.08
N ARG A 196 3.17 -2.55 15.40
CA ARG A 196 4.21 -3.39 16.04
C ARG A 196 4.91 -4.30 15.04
N ASP A 197 4.18 -4.81 14.06
CA ASP A 197 4.68 -5.82 13.13
C ASP A 197 5.19 -5.22 11.82
N THR A 198 4.94 -3.93 11.59
CA THR A 198 5.38 -3.24 10.38
C THR A 198 6.14 -1.96 10.69
N ARG A 199 6.98 -1.56 9.74
CA ARG A 199 7.76 -0.34 9.80
C ARG A 199 7.75 0.34 8.45
N VAL A 200 7.79 1.67 8.46
CA VAL A 200 7.86 2.45 7.24
C VAL A 200 9.26 2.43 6.68
N ALA A 201 9.38 2.19 5.38
CA ALA A 201 10.63 2.29 4.65
C ALA A 201 10.42 2.98 3.29
N GLN A 202 11.40 3.73 2.83
CA GLN A 202 11.44 4.22 1.45
C GLN A 202 12.09 3.16 0.57
N VAL A 203 11.39 2.74 -0.49
CA VAL A 203 11.93 1.74 -1.42
C VAL A 203 12.78 2.45 -2.47
N ARG A 204 14.09 2.23 -2.42
CA ARG A 204 15.05 2.86 -3.35
C ARG A 204 15.38 1.97 -4.53
N LEU A 205 15.36 0.64 -4.37
CA LEU A 205 15.62 -0.29 -5.45
C LEU A 205 14.77 -1.56 -5.27
N VAL A 206 14.21 -2.08 -6.34
CA VAL A 206 13.69 -3.45 -6.40
C VAL A 206 14.49 -4.19 -7.46
N PHE A 207 15.02 -5.35 -7.13
CA PHE A 207 15.96 -6.05 -7.99
C PHE A 207 15.89 -7.57 -7.85
N THR A 208 16.48 -8.24 -8.84
CA THR A 208 16.77 -9.67 -8.83
C THR A 208 18.27 -9.85 -9.04
N VAL A 209 18.81 -10.85 -8.37
CA VAL A 209 20.20 -11.28 -8.57
C VAL A 209 20.25 -12.15 -9.83
N PRO A 210 21.31 -12.04 -10.67
CA PRO A 210 21.49 -12.92 -11.81
C PRO A 210 21.44 -14.40 -11.41
N GLU A 211 20.82 -15.27 -12.21
CA GLU A 211 20.61 -16.69 -11.87
C GLU A 211 21.91 -17.41 -11.49
N LYS A 212 22.97 -17.24 -12.29
CA LYS A 212 24.31 -17.78 -12.02
C LYS A 212 24.85 -17.39 -10.63
N SER A 213 24.47 -16.20 -10.16
CA SER A 213 24.87 -15.73 -8.83
C SER A 213 23.93 -16.13 -7.73
N ALA A 214 22.65 -16.27 -8.05
CA ALA A 214 21.64 -16.76 -7.12
C ALA A 214 21.97 -18.19 -6.66
N ASP A 215 22.51 -19.04 -7.53
CA ASP A 215 22.81 -20.44 -7.19
C ASP A 215 23.82 -20.58 -6.04
N TYR A 216 24.94 -19.85 -6.06
CA TYR A 216 25.92 -19.88 -4.97
C TYR A 216 25.48 -19.03 -3.76
N LEU A 217 24.82 -17.89 -3.97
CA LEU A 217 24.40 -17.03 -2.87
C LEU A 217 23.29 -17.68 -2.02
N PHE A 218 22.38 -18.42 -2.65
CA PHE A 218 21.29 -19.13 -1.99
C PHE A 218 21.56 -20.63 -1.79
N GLU A 219 22.82 -21.04 -1.90
CA GLU A 219 23.24 -22.40 -1.56
C GLU A 219 22.88 -22.72 -0.09
N GLY A 220 22.32 -23.91 0.12
CA GLY A 220 21.81 -24.38 1.43
C GLY A 220 20.40 -23.92 1.80
N ILE A 221 19.76 -23.07 0.99
CA ILE A 221 18.40 -22.57 1.27
C ILE A 221 17.36 -23.37 0.47
N PRO A 222 16.28 -23.87 1.10
CA PRO A 222 15.18 -24.54 0.40
C PRO A 222 14.56 -23.66 -0.69
N VAL A 223 14.23 -24.25 -1.84
CA VAL A 223 13.68 -23.51 -3.00
C VAL A 223 12.43 -22.69 -2.66
N LYS A 224 11.61 -23.19 -1.72
CA LYS A 224 10.40 -22.50 -1.23
C LYS A 224 10.70 -21.17 -0.53
N ASP A 225 11.82 -21.11 0.16
CA ASP A 225 12.21 -19.95 0.97
C ASP A 225 13.07 -18.96 0.20
N ARG A 226 13.64 -19.39 -0.94
CA ARG A 226 14.46 -18.53 -1.80
C ARG A 226 13.69 -17.28 -2.27
N PRO A 227 14.18 -16.08 -1.94
CA PRO A 227 13.54 -14.86 -2.37
C PRO A 227 13.76 -14.65 -3.87
N ARG A 228 12.67 -14.58 -4.64
CA ARG A 228 12.78 -14.33 -6.08
C ARG A 228 13.12 -12.87 -6.39
N HIS A 229 12.50 -11.94 -5.67
CA HIS A 229 12.70 -10.50 -5.84
C HIS A 229 13.05 -9.88 -4.50
N LEU A 230 14.03 -8.98 -4.51
CA LEU A 230 14.54 -8.28 -3.34
C LEU A 230 14.30 -6.77 -3.48
N ALA A 231 14.16 -6.08 -2.36
CA ALA A 231 14.04 -4.64 -2.30
C ALA A 231 15.10 -4.07 -1.35
N TYR A 232 15.85 -3.07 -1.81
CA TYR A 232 16.67 -2.24 -0.95
C TYR A 232 15.83 -1.07 -0.44
N VAL A 233 15.79 -0.93 0.87
CA VAL A 233 14.93 0.04 1.56
C VAL A 233 15.74 0.87 2.54
N GLU A 234 15.37 2.15 2.67
CA GLU A 234 15.86 3.05 3.72
C GLU A 234 14.78 3.16 4.81
N TRP A 235 15.16 2.93 6.07
CA TRP A 235 14.20 2.85 7.18
C TRP A 235 13.86 4.19 7.79
N PHE A 236 12.58 4.36 8.15
CA PHE A 236 12.12 5.37 9.09
C PHE A 236 12.08 4.81 10.51
N SER A 237 11.85 5.64 11.51
CA SER A 237 11.68 5.23 12.90
C SER A 237 10.49 4.27 13.03
N PRO A 238 10.52 3.35 14.01
CA PRO A 238 9.34 2.60 14.41
C PRO A 238 8.18 3.53 14.76
N PHE A 239 6.95 3.02 14.68
CA PHE A 239 5.78 3.76 15.14
C PHE A 239 5.84 3.95 16.66
N GLY A 240 5.55 5.16 17.13
CA GLY A 240 5.40 5.43 18.55
C GLY A 240 4.25 4.64 19.17
N THR A 241 4.30 4.42 20.49
CA THR A 241 3.25 3.71 21.25
C THR A 241 1.88 4.37 21.09
N GLN A 242 1.86 5.71 21.04
CA GLN A 242 0.65 6.49 20.83
C GLN A 242 0.79 7.42 19.62
N PRO A 243 -0.31 7.67 18.90
CA PRO A 243 -0.33 8.71 17.87
C PRO A 243 -0.26 10.11 18.47
N ASP A 244 0.06 11.09 17.63
CA ASP A 244 -0.03 12.50 17.99
C ASP A 244 -1.48 12.86 18.35
N GLU A 245 -1.71 13.51 19.49
CA GLU A 245 -3.05 13.77 20.03
C GLU A 245 -3.88 14.67 19.11
N ASN A 246 -3.24 15.62 18.42
CA ASN A 246 -3.95 16.64 17.64
C ASN A 246 -4.39 16.11 16.27
N CYS A 247 -3.51 15.36 15.58
CA CYS A 247 -3.80 14.86 14.24
C CYS A 247 -4.15 13.37 14.21
N GLY A 248 -3.93 12.66 15.32
CA GLY A 248 -4.03 11.21 15.44
C GLY A 248 -3.15 10.43 14.47
N LEU A 249 -2.17 11.05 13.83
CA LEU A 249 -1.22 10.36 12.94
C LEU A 249 0.01 9.89 13.71
N TYR A 250 0.70 8.87 13.20
CA TYR A 250 1.96 8.44 13.79
C TYR A 250 3.11 9.25 13.21
N LYS A 251 3.87 9.86 14.11
CA LYS A 251 5.11 10.56 13.78
C LYS A 251 6.20 9.53 13.45
N VAL A 252 6.84 9.69 12.30
CA VAL A 252 8.00 8.90 11.88
C VAL A 252 9.11 9.82 11.37
N SER A 253 10.35 9.56 11.79
CA SER A 253 11.55 10.29 11.35
C SER A 253 12.47 9.37 10.56
N ARG A 254 13.35 9.90 9.71
CA ARG A 254 14.37 9.07 9.06
C ARG A 254 15.36 8.52 10.09
N CYS A 255 15.76 7.26 9.95
CA CYS A 255 16.81 6.67 10.77
C CYS A 255 18.17 6.92 10.10
N ASN A 256 18.98 7.76 10.73
CA ASN A 256 20.37 8.00 10.34
C ASN A 256 21.29 7.15 11.24
N VAL A 257 22.35 6.62 10.66
CA VAL A 257 23.44 5.88 11.33
C VAL A 257 24.75 6.59 10.99
N GLU A 258 25.81 6.36 11.76
CA GLU A 258 27.14 6.89 11.44
C GLU A 258 27.52 6.55 9.98
N GLY A 259 27.74 7.60 9.17
CA GLY A 259 28.08 7.47 7.76
C GLY A 259 26.90 7.47 6.77
N GLY A 260 25.64 7.47 7.22
CA GLY A 260 24.50 7.68 6.31
C GLY A 260 23.13 7.22 6.83
N ARG A 261 22.34 6.60 5.95
CA ARG A 261 20.96 6.20 6.26
C ARG A 261 20.91 4.72 6.64
N LEU A 262 20.07 4.38 7.62
CA LEU A 262 19.81 2.98 7.97
C LEU A 262 19.10 2.30 6.80
N ALA A 263 19.81 1.38 6.14
CA ALA A 263 19.28 0.67 4.99
C ALA A 263 19.40 -0.84 5.17
N SER A 264 18.47 -1.58 4.58
CA SER A 264 18.56 -3.04 4.50
C SER A 264 17.98 -3.56 3.20
N VAL A 265 18.35 -4.79 2.85
CA VAL A 265 17.65 -5.56 1.82
C VAL A 265 16.55 -6.38 2.49
N VAL A 266 15.37 -6.39 1.90
CA VAL A 266 14.23 -7.19 2.33
C VAL A 266 13.65 -7.96 1.15
N ASP A 267 13.00 -9.08 1.44
CA ASP A 267 12.19 -9.76 0.44
C ASP A 267 10.98 -8.88 0.05
N VAL A 268 10.69 -8.77 -1.24
CA VAL A 268 9.51 -8.04 -1.71
C VAL A 268 8.21 -8.61 -1.14
N ARG A 269 8.17 -9.92 -0.80
CA ARG A 269 7.04 -10.55 -0.09
C ARG A 269 6.72 -9.89 1.25
N ARG A 270 7.69 -9.20 1.88
CA ARG A 270 7.47 -8.46 3.14
C ARG A 270 6.88 -7.07 2.91
N LEU A 271 6.79 -6.57 1.67
CA LEU A 271 6.09 -5.32 1.37
C LEU A 271 4.58 -5.53 1.45
N VAL A 272 3.92 -4.81 2.36
CA VAL A 272 2.49 -4.95 2.60
C VAL A 272 1.68 -4.04 1.67
N ARG A 273 2.06 -2.77 1.58
CA ARG A 273 1.37 -1.72 0.79
C ARG A 273 2.22 -0.46 0.68
N SER A 274 1.85 0.45 -0.22
CA SER A 274 2.37 1.81 -0.20
C SER A 274 1.80 2.59 1.01
N ILE A 275 2.56 3.55 1.50
CA ILE A 275 2.14 4.50 2.52
C ILE A 275 2.56 5.89 2.10
N HIS A 276 1.75 6.90 2.43
CA HIS A 276 2.11 8.29 2.18
C HIS A 276 2.64 8.93 3.46
N LEU A 277 3.71 9.69 3.32
CA LEU A 277 4.27 10.50 4.39
C LEU A 277 4.00 11.97 4.09
N PHE A 278 3.54 12.69 5.10
CA PHE A 278 3.35 14.14 5.05
C PHE A 278 4.41 14.80 5.91
N PRO A 279 5.12 15.82 5.41
CA PRO A 279 6.05 16.57 6.24
C PRO A 279 5.31 17.26 7.38
N ARG A 280 5.92 17.28 8.56
CA ARG A 280 5.47 18.17 9.64
C ARG A 280 5.97 19.56 9.31
N PHE A 281 5.07 20.42 8.86
CA PHE A 281 5.37 21.83 8.70
C PHE A 281 5.56 22.48 10.09
N GLY A 282 6.65 23.22 10.26
CA GLY A 282 6.85 24.08 11.43
C GLY A 282 5.98 25.34 11.33
N ARG A 283 6.36 26.39 12.06
CA ARG A 283 5.69 27.71 11.94
C ARG A 283 5.78 28.29 10.53
N ILE A 284 6.83 27.94 9.80
CA ILE A 284 7.08 28.35 8.41
C ILE A 284 7.37 27.07 7.63
N ALA A 285 6.65 26.88 6.51
CA ALA A 285 6.98 25.84 5.55
C ALA A 285 8.19 26.31 4.73
N ASP A 286 9.23 25.50 4.69
CA ASP A 286 10.42 25.78 3.88
C ASP A 286 10.04 25.74 2.39
N ARG A 287 10.39 26.81 1.67
CA ARG A 287 10.02 27.00 0.26
C ARG A 287 10.90 26.20 -0.68
N ASP A 288 12.05 25.69 -0.21
CA ASP A 288 12.97 24.88 -1.00
C ASP A 288 12.54 23.41 -1.07
N TRP A 289 11.48 23.04 -0.34
CA TRP A 289 10.93 21.69 -0.34
C TRP A 289 10.19 21.40 -1.63
N THR A 290 10.69 20.43 -2.39
CA THR A 290 10.03 19.85 -3.56
C THR A 290 9.54 18.45 -3.23
N SER A 291 8.63 17.90 -4.05
CA SER A 291 8.16 16.51 -3.90
C SER A 291 9.29 15.47 -3.90
N SER A 292 10.43 15.80 -4.51
CA SER A 292 11.63 14.96 -4.55
C SER A 292 12.59 15.16 -3.36
N THR A 293 12.62 16.35 -2.75
CA THR A 293 13.59 16.68 -1.68
C THR A 293 12.98 16.61 -0.29
N VAL A 294 11.65 16.78 -0.17
CA VAL A 294 10.96 16.90 1.12
C VAL A 294 11.15 15.68 2.02
N LEU A 295 11.14 14.47 1.46
CA LEU A 295 11.38 13.28 2.27
C LEU A 295 12.81 13.23 2.78
N ASP A 296 13.78 13.75 2.03
CA ASP A 296 15.21 13.71 2.36
C ASP A 296 15.63 14.83 3.32
N GLN A 297 14.98 16.00 3.23
CA GLN A 297 15.29 17.19 4.03
C GLN A 297 14.43 17.33 5.29
N CYS A 298 13.25 16.71 5.35
CA CYS A 298 12.36 16.84 6.50
C CYS A 298 12.81 15.93 7.66
N THR A 299 13.05 16.53 8.83
CA THR A 299 13.43 15.81 10.06
C THR A 299 12.29 14.98 10.66
N THR A 300 11.04 15.37 10.43
CA THR A 300 9.87 14.70 10.98
C THR A 300 8.75 14.65 9.95
N THR A 301 8.23 13.45 9.70
CA THR A 301 7.06 13.25 8.85
C THR A 301 5.94 12.55 9.62
N TYR A 302 4.69 12.85 9.30
CA TYR A 302 3.54 12.09 9.73
C TYR A 302 3.25 11.00 8.72
N SER A 303 3.12 9.78 9.22
CA SER A 303 2.69 8.65 8.40
C SER A 303 1.18 8.65 8.25
N PHE A 304 0.73 8.50 7.01
CA PHE A 304 -0.67 8.40 6.67
C PHE A 304 -0.97 7.04 6.03
N GLY A 305 -1.45 6.13 6.86
CA GLY A 305 -2.08 4.88 6.41
C GLY A 305 -3.59 5.04 6.33
N LEU A 306 -4.20 4.66 5.21
CA LEU A 306 -5.66 4.67 4.98
C LEU A 306 -6.48 3.96 6.08
N TYR A 307 -5.85 3.12 6.89
CA TYR A 307 -6.45 2.43 8.04
C TYR A 307 -7.07 3.37 9.08
N LYS A 308 -6.50 4.57 9.27
CA LYS A 308 -6.94 5.47 10.35
C LYS A 308 -8.00 6.48 9.94
N PHE A 309 -8.16 6.75 8.64
CA PHE A 309 -9.22 7.65 8.16
C PHE A 309 -10.62 7.12 8.52
N TYR A 310 -10.79 5.79 8.54
CA TYR A 310 -12.06 5.18 8.92
C TYR A 310 -12.29 5.16 10.42
N TYR A 311 -11.27 4.86 11.24
CA TYR A 311 -11.40 4.96 12.70
C TYR A 311 -11.64 6.40 13.16
N MET A 312 -10.97 7.38 12.54
CA MET A 312 -11.28 8.80 12.79
C MET A 312 -12.67 9.17 12.29
N LYS A 313 -13.11 8.75 11.10
CA LYS A 313 -14.48 9.03 10.65
C LYS A 313 -15.54 8.34 11.50
N SER A 314 -15.30 7.15 12.03
CA SER A 314 -16.24 6.49 12.95
C SER A 314 -16.32 7.20 14.29
N ASN A 315 -15.21 7.71 14.83
CA ASN A 315 -15.22 8.53 16.05
C ASN A 315 -15.78 9.94 15.82
N ILE A 316 -15.53 10.55 14.66
CA ILE A 316 -16.12 11.86 14.30
C ILE A 316 -17.62 11.70 13.99
N ALA A 317 -18.06 10.58 13.42
CA ALA A 317 -19.48 10.28 13.25
C ALA A 317 -20.20 10.07 14.59
N GLY A 318 -19.50 9.60 15.63
CA GLY A 318 -20.01 9.57 17.00
C GLY A 318 -20.14 10.97 17.63
N ILE A 319 -19.25 11.91 17.27
CA ILE A 319 -19.27 13.29 17.80
C ILE A 319 -20.23 14.21 17.02
N VAL A 320 -20.50 13.92 15.75
CA VAL A 320 -21.45 14.70 14.93
C VAL A 320 -22.92 14.30 15.16
N LEU A 321 -23.19 13.10 15.70
CA LEU A 321 -24.55 12.70 16.07
C LEU A 321 -25.07 13.35 17.36
N ASP A 322 -24.21 13.96 18.18
CA ASP A 322 -24.63 14.67 19.39
C ASP A 322 -24.80 16.20 19.22
N LEU A 323 -24.50 16.75 18.03
CA LEU A 323 -24.60 18.20 17.76
C LEU A 323 -25.70 18.59 16.78
N THR A 324 -26.49 17.64 16.27
CA THR A 324 -27.78 17.94 15.65
C THR A 324 -28.89 17.48 16.57
N GLY A 325 -29.26 18.35 17.51
CA GLY A 325 -30.48 18.20 18.30
C GLY A 325 -31.69 18.06 17.37
N VAL A 326 -32.15 16.83 17.18
CA VAL A 326 -33.50 16.53 16.72
C VAL A 326 -34.08 15.56 17.74
N VAL A 327 -34.80 16.14 18.70
CA VAL A 327 -35.69 15.44 19.61
C VAL A 327 -36.77 14.77 18.78
N TYR A 328 -36.58 13.49 18.43
CA TYR A 328 -37.73 12.63 18.12
C TYR A 328 -38.36 12.25 19.46
N LYS A 329 -39.42 12.96 19.83
CA LYS A 329 -40.39 12.51 20.83
C LYS A 329 -40.86 11.11 20.42
N SER A 330 -40.39 10.11 21.14
CA SER A 330 -40.99 8.78 21.17
C SER A 330 -42.41 8.91 21.74
N THR A 331 -43.41 9.05 20.87
CA THR A 331 -44.80 8.74 21.23
C THR A 331 -44.95 7.22 21.28
N GLY A 332 -44.45 6.62 22.35
CA GLY A 332 -44.79 5.27 22.76
C GLY A 332 -46.23 5.26 23.27
N ARG A 333 -47.16 4.81 22.44
CA ARG A 333 -48.54 4.49 22.83
C ARG A 333 -48.49 3.19 23.65
N SER A 334 -48.28 3.32 24.96
CA SER A 334 -48.38 2.21 25.91
C SER A 334 -49.85 1.79 26.02
N ARG A 335 -50.20 0.65 25.42
CA ARG A 335 -51.42 -0.09 25.79
C ARG A 335 -51.19 -0.65 27.18
N VAL A 336 -51.75 0.01 28.18
CA VAL A 336 -51.92 -0.52 29.53
C VAL A 336 -53.08 -1.51 29.50
N SER A 337 -52.78 -2.80 29.59
CA SER A 337 -53.76 -3.79 30.04
C SER A 337 -53.84 -3.70 31.56
N ALA A 338 -54.84 -2.98 32.05
CA ALA A 338 -55.24 -3.01 33.45
C ALA A 338 -55.92 -4.37 33.72
N GLY A 339 -55.23 -5.24 34.47
CA GLY A 339 -55.88 -6.26 35.26
C GLY A 339 -56.10 -5.68 36.66
N THR A 340 -57.36 -5.56 37.07
CA THR A 340 -57.71 -5.33 38.47
C THR A 340 -58.77 -6.34 38.84
N SER A 341 -58.54 -6.97 40.00
CA SER A 341 -59.48 -7.73 40.86
C SER A 341 -60.11 -8.98 40.30
#